data_AF-A0AAU9VXI6-F1
#
_entry.id   AF-A0AAU9VXI6-F1
#
_cell.length_a   1.000
_cell.length_b   1.000
_cell.length_c   1.000
_cell.angle_alpha   90.00
_cell.angle_beta   90.00
_cell.angle_gamma   90.00
#
_symmetry.space_group_name_H-M   'P 1'
#
loop_
_entity.id
_entity.type
_entity.pdbx_description
1 polymer ?
#
loop_
_entity_poly.entity_id
_entity_poly.type
_entity_poly.pdbx_seq_one_letter_code
_entity_poly.pdbx_strand_id
1 'polypeptide(L)'
;MKSELLEPQNKRYHDTKAKPLHPLVVGDSIRAKIRPQSSSLWTQGSVVRTESDRSYIVKANGREYKRNRCHIRKTREMTTPKLVVTDPSLDSPVGHPQSQMQPCRPPHSQTS
;
A
#
# COMPACT_ATOMS: atom_id res chain seq x y z
N MET A 1 27.48 -28.17 37.46
CA MET A 1 27.28 -26.76 37.07
C MET A 1 25.99 -26.71 36.25
N LYS A 2 24.91 -26.17 36.82
CA LYS A 2 23.62 -26.10 36.15
C LYS A 2 23.57 -24.81 35.34
N SER A 3 23.60 -24.92 34.01
CA SER A 3 23.43 -23.79 33.10
C SER A 3 21.94 -23.47 32.98
N GLU A 4 21.42 -22.62 33.86
CA GLU A 4 20.11 -22.00 33.66
C GLU A 4 20.26 -20.86 32.65
N LEU A 5 19.82 -21.15 31.42
CA LEU A 5 19.64 -20.20 30.36
C LEU A 5 18.58 -19.18 30.84
N LEU A 6 19.01 -17.96 31.18
CA LEU A 6 18.08 -16.87 31.45
C LEU A 6 17.33 -16.52 30.17
N GLU A 7 16.14 -17.10 30.04
CA GLU A 7 15.02 -16.58 29.26
C GLU A 7 14.81 -15.06 29.47
N PRO A 8 15.21 -14.09 28.60
CA PRO A 8 14.86 -12.69 28.86
C PRO A 8 13.35 -12.54 29.01
N GLN A 9 12.93 -11.99 30.16
CA GLN A 9 11.53 -11.83 30.57
C GLN A 9 10.66 -11.10 29.53
N ASN A 10 11.25 -10.36 28.59
CA ASN A 10 10.51 -9.68 27.52
C ASN A 10 9.75 -10.67 26.61
N LYS A 11 10.28 -11.88 26.36
CA LYS A 11 9.71 -12.81 25.37
C LYS A 11 8.32 -13.28 25.81
N ARG A 12 8.16 -13.57 27.11
CA ARG A 12 6.90 -14.09 27.66
C ARG A 12 5.76 -13.08 27.57
N TYR A 13 6.05 -11.78 27.70
CA TYR A 13 5.01 -10.74 27.66
C TYR A 13 4.51 -10.46 26.25
N HIS A 14 5.37 -10.60 25.23
CA HIS A 14 5.02 -10.30 23.85
C HIS A 14 4.15 -11.37 23.16
N ASP A 15 4.30 -12.64 23.52
CA ASP A 15 3.54 -13.74 22.88
C ASP A 15 2.20 -14.09 23.57
N THR A 16 1.94 -13.60 24.77
CA THR A 16 0.78 -14.05 25.58
C THR A 16 -0.61 -13.75 25.02
N LYS A 17 -0.76 -12.85 24.03
CA LYS A 17 -2.10 -12.43 23.54
C LYS A 17 -2.31 -12.58 22.04
N ALA A 18 -1.32 -13.03 21.29
CA ALA A 18 -1.43 -13.14 19.84
C ALA A 18 -2.09 -14.47 19.44
N LYS A 19 -3.27 -14.42 18.81
CA LYS A 19 -3.85 -15.61 18.16
C LYS A 19 -3.04 -15.93 16.90
N PRO A 20 -2.65 -17.20 16.67
CA PRO A 20 -1.96 -17.57 15.44
C PRO A 20 -2.87 -17.30 14.23
N LEU A 21 -2.33 -16.61 13.24
CA LEU A 21 -3.04 -16.30 11.99
C LEU A 21 -2.84 -17.46 11.00
N HIS A 22 -3.92 -17.85 10.31
CA HIS A 22 -3.87 -18.94 9.32
C HIS A 22 -2.87 -18.62 8.21
N PRO A 23 -2.02 -19.56 7.78
CA PRO A 23 -1.08 -19.33 6.69
C PRO A 23 -1.79 -18.94 5.38
N LEU A 24 -1.07 -18.21 4.52
CA LEU A 24 -1.58 -17.84 3.19
C LEU A 24 -0.92 -18.68 2.12
N VAL A 25 -1.65 -18.93 1.04
CA VAL A 25 -1.14 -19.67 -0.12
C VAL A 25 -0.73 -18.68 -1.21
N VAL A 26 0.32 -19.01 -1.97
CA VAL A 26 0.70 -18.24 -3.15
C VAL A 26 -0.47 -18.18 -4.14
N GLY A 27 -0.75 -17.00 -4.67
CA GLY A 27 -1.89 -16.73 -5.53
C GLY A 27 -3.18 -16.34 -4.80
N ASP A 28 -3.26 -16.46 -3.47
CA ASP A 28 -4.43 -15.99 -2.72
C ASP A 28 -4.68 -14.50 -2.97
N SER A 29 -5.92 -14.14 -3.27
CA SER A 29 -6.40 -12.76 -3.22
C SER A 29 -6.37 -12.25 -1.78
N ILE A 30 -5.71 -11.12 -1.56
CA ILE A 30 -5.55 -10.52 -0.25
C ILE A 30 -5.81 -9.01 -0.29
N ARG A 31 -6.00 -8.42 0.88
CA ARG A 31 -5.77 -6.99 1.09
C ARG A 31 -4.61 -6.81 2.07
N ALA A 32 -3.69 -5.90 1.76
CA ALA A 32 -2.52 -5.61 2.56
C ALA A 32 -2.39 -4.13 2.92
N LYS A 33 -1.92 -3.84 4.13
CA LYS A 33 -1.59 -2.48 4.56
C LYS A 33 -0.18 -2.10 4.08
N ILE A 34 -0.09 -1.40 2.94
CA ILE A 34 1.20 -1.11 2.27
C ILE A 34 2.00 -0.03 3.00
N ARG A 35 1.36 1.03 3.49
CA ARG A 35 2.02 2.12 4.24
C ARG A 35 1.47 2.23 5.66
N PRO A 36 1.77 1.29 6.56
CA PRO A 36 1.13 1.22 7.88
C PRO A 36 1.32 2.48 8.75
N GLN A 37 2.42 3.22 8.55
CA GLN A 37 2.76 4.44 9.29
C GLN A 37 2.12 5.72 8.70
N SER A 38 1.85 5.73 7.39
CA SER A 38 1.36 6.93 6.68
C SER A 38 -0.11 6.81 6.26
N SER A 39 -0.66 5.59 6.19
CA SER A 39 -2.01 5.35 5.69
C SER A 39 -2.62 4.09 6.30
N SER A 40 -3.88 4.20 6.70
CA SER A 40 -4.68 3.04 7.13
C SER A 40 -5.32 2.26 5.97
N LEU A 41 -4.96 2.60 4.72
CA LEU A 41 -5.58 1.99 3.55
C LEU A 41 -5.14 0.54 3.35
N TRP A 42 -6.15 -0.31 3.13
CA TRP A 42 -5.99 -1.72 2.78
C TRP A 42 -6.04 -1.85 1.25
N THR A 43 -4.92 -2.19 0.66
CA THR A 43 -4.78 -2.30 -0.79
C THR A 43 -4.98 -3.74 -1.23
N GLN A 44 -5.82 -3.96 -2.23
CA GLN A 44 -6.01 -5.27 -2.84
C GLN A 44 -4.72 -5.73 -3.55
N GLY A 45 -4.46 -7.02 -3.48
CA GLY A 45 -3.31 -7.65 -4.09
C GLY A 45 -3.37 -9.16 -4.03
N SER A 46 -2.26 -9.80 -4.34
CA SER A 46 -2.10 -11.26 -4.23
C SER A 46 -0.81 -11.63 -3.53
N VAL A 47 -0.77 -12.82 -2.95
CA VAL A 47 0.47 -13.37 -2.37
C VAL A 47 1.36 -13.90 -3.50
N VAL A 48 2.60 -13.42 -3.55
CA VAL A 48 3.60 -13.85 -4.54
C VAL A 48 4.40 -15.04 -4.01
N ARG A 49 4.87 -14.94 -2.77
CA ARG A 49 5.65 -16.00 -2.11
C ARG A 49 5.70 -15.81 -0.60
N THR A 50 5.96 -16.91 0.10
CA THR A 50 6.26 -16.91 1.53
C THR A 50 7.75 -16.71 1.73
N GLU A 51 8.14 -15.83 2.65
CA GLU A 51 9.54 -15.55 2.97
C GLU A 51 9.94 -16.11 4.33
N SER A 52 9.00 -16.14 5.28
CA SER A 52 9.16 -16.76 6.61
C SER A 52 7.77 -17.12 7.17
N ASP A 53 7.70 -17.78 8.32
CA ASP A 53 6.44 -18.19 8.96
C ASP A 53 5.41 -17.06 9.10
N ARG A 54 5.90 -15.83 9.32
CA ARG A 54 5.09 -14.61 9.49
C ARG A 54 5.28 -13.56 8.39
N SER A 55 6.18 -13.76 7.43
CA SER A 55 6.54 -12.74 6.42
C SER A 55 6.21 -13.24 5.02
N TYR A 56 5.49 -12.42 4.26
CA TYR A 56 5.03 -12.72 2.91
C TYR A 56 5.42 -11.61 1.96
N ILE A 57 5.71 -11.97 0.71
CA ILE A 57 5.81 -11.02 -0.40
C ILE A 57 4.44 -10.94 -1.06
N VAL A 58 3.87 -9.74 -1.09
CA VAL A 58 2.57 -9.46 -1.70
C VAL A 58 2.73 -8.49 -2.87
N LYS A 59 1.98 -8.70 -3.95
CA LYS A 59 1.92 -7.79 -5.09
C LYS A 59 0.66 -6.93 -4.97
N ALA A 60 0.84 -5.62 -4.88
CA ALA A 60 -0.24 -4.64 -4.79
C ALA A 60 0.14 -3.39 -5.58
N ASN A 61 -0.81 -2.76 -6.29
CA ASN A 61 -0.54 -1.60 -7.15
C ASN A 61 0.64 -1.80 -8.11
N GLY A 62 0.79 -3.02 -8.66
CA GLY A 62 1.87 -3.37 -9.58
C GLY A 62 3.26 -3.53 -8.96
N ARG A 63 3.43 -3.37 -7.64
CA ARG A 63 4.72 -3.51 -6.95
C ARG A 63 4.66 -4.60 -5.89
N GLU A 64 5.83 -5.16 -5.58
CA GLU A 64 5.98 -6.17 -4.54
C GLU A 64 6.40 -5.55 -3.21
N TYR A 65 5.84 -6.07 -2.12
CA TYR A 65 6.11 -5.59 -0.77
C TYR A 65 6.27 -6.77 0.18
N LYS A 66 7.27 -6.68 1.06
CA LYS A 66 7.38 -7.54 2.24
C LYS A 66 6.39 -7.09 3.32
N ARG A 67 5.50 -7.98 3.74
CA ARG A 67 4.48 -7.71 4.76
C ARG A 67 4.34 -8.85 5.74
N ASN A 68 4.17 -8.47 7.01
CA ASN A 68 3.84 -9.43 8.04
C ASN A 68 2.41 -9.94 7.87
N ARG A 69 2.16 -11.20 8.22
CA ARG A 69 0.85 -11.84 8.21
C ARG A 69 -0.23 -11.04 8.94
N CYS A 70 0.11 -10.30 10.01
CA CYS A 70 -0.81 -9.43 10.72
C CYS A 70 -1.30 -8.23 9.90
N HIS A 71 -0.55 -7.82 8.88
CA HIS A 71 -0.88 -6.72 7.98
C HIS A 71 -1.51 -7.20 6.66
N ILE A 72 -1.90 -8.47 6.57
CA ILE A 72 -2.50 -9.09 5.39
C ILE A 72 -3.82 -9.75 5.79
N ARG A 73 -4.88 -9.50 5.03
CA ARG A 73 -6.19 -10.14 5.19
C ARG A 73 -6.49 -10.95 3.94
N LYS A 74 -6.75 -12.25 4.11
CA LYS A 74 -7.28 -13.08 3.03
C LYS A 74 -8.67 -12.57 2.66
N THR A 75 -8.89 -12.32 1.38
CA THR A 75 -10.19 -11.92 0.86
C THR A 75 -10.64 -12.90 -0.21
N ARG A 76 -11.95 -13.07 -0.36
CA ARG A 76 -12.55 -13.89 -1.43
C ARG A 76 -12.80 -13.09 -2.71
N GLU A 77 -12.38 -11.82 -2.74
CA GLU A 77 -12.48 -10.96 -3.91
C GLU A 77 -11.74 -11.64 -5.08
N MET A 78 -12.51 -12.14 -6.06
CA MET A 78 -11.95 -12.56 -7.34
C MET A 78 -11.30 -11.32 -7.95
N THR A 79 -10.02 -11.41 -8.26
CA THR A 79 -9.31 -10.28 -8.86
C THR A 79 -9.79 -10.19 -10.31
N THR A 80 -10.85 -9.43 -10.55
CA THR A 80 -11.14 -8.97 -11.91
C THR A 80 -9.97 -8.08 -12.30
N PRO A 81 -9.16 -8.46 -13.30
CA PRO A 81 -8.13 -7.55 -13.79
C PRO A 81 -8.83 -6.26 -14.21
N LYS A 82 -8.47 -5.14 -13.59
CA LYS A 82 -8.87 -3.83 -14.09
C LYS A 82 -8.14 -3.65 -15.41
N LEU A 83 -8.76 -4.10 -16.50
CA LEU A 83 -8.36 -3.72 -17.85
C LEU A 83 -8.46 -2.21 -17.87
N VAL A 84 -7.31 -1.55 -17.83
CA VAL A 84 -7.21 -0.15 -18.19
C VAL A 84 -7.45 -0.15 -19.69
N VAL A 85 -8.72 0.02 -20.09
CA VAL A 85 -9.06 0.38 -21.47
C VAL A 85 -8.39 1.72 -21.68
N THR A 86 -7.20 1.68 -22.25
CA THR A 86 -6.55 2.84 -22.83
C THR A 86 -7.31 3.04 -24.12
N ASP A 87 -8.35 3.87 -24.09
CA ASP A 87 -9.00 4.33 -25.30
C ASP A 87 -8.00 5.24 -26.04
N PRO A 88 -7.51 4.87 -27.23
CA PRO A 88 -6.59 5.69 -27.98
C PRO A 88 -7.34 6.32 -29.16
N SER A 89 -8.36 7.16 -28.93
CA SER A 89 -8.87 7.99 -30.02
C SER A 89 -9.76 9.12 -29.52
N LEU A 90 -9.21 10.33 -29.43
CA LEU A 90 -9.91 11.54 -29.87
C LEU A 90 -8.85 12.56 -30.31
N ASP A 91 -8.38 12.35 -31.53
CA ASP A 91 -7.85 13.42 -32.37
C ASP A 91 -8.98 14.44 -32.61
N SER A 92 -8.78 15.68 -32.18
CA SER A 92 -9.48 16.85 -32.71
C SER A 92 -8.77 18.14 -32.27
N PRO A 93 -8.14 18.88 -33.19
CA PRO A 93 -7.66 20.23 -32.90
C PRO A 93 -8.82 21.20 -33.03
N VAL A 94 -9.42 21.62 -31.91
CA VAL A 94 -10.42 22.70 -31.91
C VAL A 94 -9.78 23.98 -31.40
N GLY A 95 -9.81 24.99 -32.26
CA GLY A 95 -9.15 26.26 -32.12
C GLY A 95 -9.53 27.03 -30.87
N HIS A 96 -8.55 27.74 -30.34
CA HIS A 96 -8.73 28.75 -29.31
C HIS A 96 -9.09 30.08 -30.00
N PRO A 97 -10.28 30.62 -29.73
CA PRO A 97 -10.34 32.05 -29.57
C PRO A 97 -11.13 32.36 -28.31
N GLN A 98 -10.46 32.79 -27.25
CA GLN A 98 -11.14 33.72 -26.36
C GLN A 98 -10.20 34.75 -25.76
N SER A 99 -10.46 35.96 -26.26
CA SER A 99 -10.00 37.28 -25.87
C SER A 99 -10.11 37.54 -24.37
N GLN A 100 -9.07 38.22 -23.87
CA GLN A 100 -9.08 39.34 -22.92
C GLN A 100 -9.83 39.20 -21.58
N MET A 101 -9.07 39.35 -20.48
CA MET A 101 -9.03 40.55 -19.62
C MET A 101 -8.22 40.21 -18.35
N GLN A 102 -6.96 40.63 -18.28
CA GLN A 102 -6.20 40.68 -17.03
C GLN A 102 -6.32 42.09 -16.44
N PRO A 103 -6.78 42.28 -15.20
CA PRO A 103 -6.53 43.51 -14.48
C PRO A 103 -5.06 43.50 -14.03
N CYS A 104 -4.27 44.40 -14.61
CA CYS A 104 -2.89 44.67 -14.21
C CYS A 104 -2.82 44.96 -12.70
N ARG A 105 -2.02 44.20 -11.97
CA ARG A 105 -1.63 44.54 -10.59
C ARG A 105 -0.65 45.72 -10.63
N PRO A 106 -0.88 46.83 -9.92
CA PRO A 106 0.10 47.91 -9.85
C PRO A 106 1.27 47.53 -8.93
N PRO A 107 2.51 47.94 -9.26
CA PRO A 107 3.65 47.81 -8.36
C PRO A 107 3.56 48.85 -7.23
N HIS A 108 3.73 48.41 -5.99
CA HIS A 108 3.88 49.30 -4.84
C HIS A 108 5.29 49.89 -4.85
N SER A 109 5.39 51.19 -5.09
CA SER A 109 6.61 51.97 -4.88
C SER A 109 6.78 52.23 -3.38
N GLN A 110 7.89 51.79 -2.79
CA GLN A 110 8.33 52.24 -1.47
C GLN A 110 9.10 53.55 -1.64
N THR A 111 8.63 54.60 -0.98
CA THR A 111 9.32 55.88 -0.79
C THR A 111 10.13 55.81 0.50
N SER A 112 11.34 56.36 0.51
CA SER A 112 12.01 56.82 1.72
C SER A 112 12.79 58.10 1.42
#